data_AF-A0A0U2ZTI7-F1
#
_entry.id   AF-A0A0U2ZTI7-F1
#
_cell.length_a   1.000
_cell.length_b   1.000
_cell.length_c   1.000
_cell.angle_alpha   90.00
_cell.angle_beta   90.00
_cell.angle_gamma   90.00
#
_symmetry.space_group_name_H-M   'P 1'
#
loop_
_entity.id
_entity.type
_entity.pdbx_description
1 polymer ?
#
loop_
_entity_poly.entity_id
_entity_poly.type
_entity_poly.pdbx_seq_one_letter_code
_entity_poly.pdbx_strand_id
1 'polypeptide(L)'
;MLIVANLFDMLDGNVARQTGNVTKFGSFLDSSLDRLSDMVVFLGIMMFYAGNSSQHSLLNVFLAGVGMIASVMVSYTTARSEGLGVKANVGFLQRPERVVLLIIGALSTWDWNSNNFFVNRMPQVLWVLAVGSVWTLVHRMYFIWKEFRKLETA
;
A
#
# COMPACT_ATOMS: atom_id res chain seq x y z
N MET A 1 -4.32 -11.42 -15.03
CA MET A 1 -4.29 -10.03 -15.55
C MET A 1 -3.27 -9.14 -14.84
N LEU A 2 -3.16 -9.15 -13.50
CA LEU A 2 -2.17 -8.34 -12.76
C LEU A 2 -0.69 -8.74 -12.98
N ILE A 3 -0.42 -10.02 -13.26
CA ILE A 3 0.95 -10.53 -13.49
C ILE A 3 1.52 -10.02 -14.82
N VAL A 4 0.69 -9.99 -15.86
CA VAL A 4 1.09 -9.48 -17.19
C VAL A 4 1.33 -7.97 -17.12
N ALA A 5 0.50 -7.24 -16.38
CA ALA A 5 0.70 -5.81 -16.13
C ALA A 5 2.03 -5.53 -15.40
N ASN A 6 2.34 -6.26 -14.32
CA ASN A 6 3.61 -6.08 -13.59
C ASN A 6 4.85 -6.45 -14.44
N LEU A 7 4.75 -7.48 -15.27
CA LEU A 7 5.86 -7.89 -16.14
C LEU A 7 6.10 -6.87 -17.26
N PHE A 8 5.03 -6.29 -17.83
CA PHE A 8 5.15 -5.21 -18.80
C PHE A 8 5.68 -3.90 -18.17
N ASP A 9 5.28 -3.57 -16.94
CA ASP A 9 5.76 -2.38 -16.22
C ASP A 9 7.26 -2.49 -15.88
N MET A 10 7.73 -3.70 -15.52
CA MET A 10 9.16 -3.97 -15.34
C MET A 10 9.97 -3.88 -16.64
N LEU A 11 9.37 -4.23 -17.78
CA LEU A 11 10.01 -4.13 -19.09
C LEU A 11 10.06 -2.68 -19.58
N ASP A 12 8.98 -1.91 -19.42
CA ASP A 12 8.91 -0.51 -19.87
C ASP A 12 9.77 0.40 -18.97
N GLY A 13 9.87 0.09 -17.68
CA GLY A 13 10.78 0.75 -16.75
C GLY A 13 12.26 0.64 -17.12
N ASN A 14 12.68 -0.45 -17.79
CA ASN A 14 14.04 -0.63 -18.29
C ASN A 14 14.29 0.10 -19.62
N VAL A 15 13.26 0.26 -20.46
CA VAL A 15 13.33 1.04 -21.71
C VAL A 15 13.39 2.53 -21.39
N ALA A 16 12.58 3.03 -20.46
CA ALA A 16 12.61 4.43 -20.01
C ALA A 16 13.96 4.83 -19.38
N ARG A 17 14.64 3.88 -18.73
CA ARG A 17 15.96 4.08 -18.11
C ARG A 17 17.09 4.24 -19.13
N GLN A 18 16.93 3.70 -20.34
CA GLN A 18 17.89 3.86 -21.44
C GLN A 18 17.66 5.14 -22.26
N THR A 19 16.46 5.72 -22.25
CA THR A 19 16.13 6.91 -23.05
C THR A 19 16.49 8.24 -22.38
N GLY A 20 16.99 8.23 -21.13
CA GLY A 20 17.51 9.42 -20.44
C GLY A 20 16.49 10.54 -20.15
N ASN A 21 15.22 10.35 -20.50
CA ASN A 21 14.17 11.37 -20.45
C ASN A 21 13.39 11.35 -19.12
N VAL A 22 14.10 11.24 -18.00
CA VAL A 22 13.49 11.27 -16.67
C VAL A 22 13.30 12.72 -16.25
N THR A 23 12.14 13.29 -16.56
CA THR A 23 11.81 14.66 -16.12
C THR A 23 11.48 14.66 -14.63
N LYS A 24 11.88 15.72 -13.89
CA LYS A 24 11.52 15.89 -12.47
C LYS A 24 10.00 15.83 -12.26
N PHE A 25 9.24 16.34 -13.24
CA PHE A 25 7.79 16.26 -13.25
C PHE A 25 7.27 14.83 -13.44
N GLY A 26 7.89 14.02 -14.32
CA GLY A 26 7.54 12.62 -14.51
C GLY A 26 7.68 11.79 -13.24
N SER A 27 8.78 11.96 -12.50
CA SER A 27 8.97 11.27 -11.21
C SER A 27 7.93 11.68 -10.14
N PHE A 28 7.51 12.95 -10.13
CA PHE A 28 6.42 13.43 -9.27
C PHE A 28 5.06 12.84 -9.69
N LEU A 29 4.78 12.80 -10.99
CA LEU A 29 3.54 12.26 -11.53
C LEU A 29 3.41 10.76 -11.24
N ASP A 30 4.48 10.01 -11.49
CA ASP A 30 4.58 8.57 -11.21
C ASP A 30 4.28 8.28 -9.72
N SER A 31 4.97 8.99 -8.82
CA SER A 31 4.75 8.88 -7.37
C SER A 31 3.33 9.27 -6.93
N SER A 32 2.64 10.14 -7.69
CA SER A 32 1.29 10.59 -7.38
C SER A 32 0.23 9.61 -7.89
N LEU A 33 0.38 9.13 -9.13
CA LEU A 33 -0.45 8.09 -9.73
C LEU A 33 -0.34 6.79 -8.93
N ASP A 34 0.84 6.52 -8.41
CA ASP A 34 1.09 5.39 -7.54
C ASP A 34 0.22 5.41 -6.28
N ARG A 35 0.14 6.57 -5.62
CA ARG A 35 -0.72 6.75 -4.43
C ARG A 35 -2.19 6.67 -4.80
N LEU A 36 -2.56 7.24 -5.94
CA LEU A 36 -3.93 7.18 -6.44
C LEU A 36 -4.35 5.71 -6.68
N SER A 37 -3.50 4.93 -7.32
CA SER A 37 -3.70 3.50 -7.58
C SER A 37 -3.92 2.72 -6.26
N ASP A 38 -3.08 2.97 -5.26
CA ASP A 38 -3.25 2.36 -3.92
C ASP A 38 -4.61 2.73 -3.29
N MET A 39 -5.01 4.00 -3.36
CA MET A 39 -6.30 4.46 -2.81
C MET A 39 -7.50 3.84 -3.52
N VAL A 40 -7.45 3.72 -4.85
CA VAL A 40 -8.50 3.08 -5.66
C VAL A 40 -8.68 1.61 -5.27
N VAL A 41 -7.59 0.90 -4.98
CA VAL A 41 -7.66 -0.50 -4.52
C VAL A 41 -8.38 -0.60 -3.16
N PHE A 42 -8.02 0.24 -2.18
CA PHE A 42 -8.73 0.27 -0.90
C PHE A 42 -10.20 0.69 -1.04
N LEU A 43 -10.51 1.63 -1.94
CA LEU A 43 -11.89 2.02 -2.26
C LEU A 43 -12.69 0.88 -2.88
N GLY A 44 -12.09 0.09 -3.79
CA GLY A 44 -12.73 -1.09 -4.37
C GLY A 44 -13.07 -2.14 -3.31
N ILE A 45 -12.17 -2.36 -2.35
CA ILE A 45 -12.40 -3.26 -1.20
C ILE A 45 -13.52 -2.71 -0.32
N MET A 46 -13.51 -1.40 0.00
CA MET A 46 -14.58 -0.79 0.78
C MET A 46 -15.94 -0.92 0.10
N MET A 47 -16.04 -0.66 -1.21
CA MET A 47 -17.29 -0.83 -1.96
C MET A 47 -17.74 -2.29 -2.00
N PHE A 48 -16.81 -3.24 -2.12
CA PHE A 48 -17.13 -4.67 -2.10
C PHE A 48 -17.74 -5.11 -0.76
N TYR A 49 -17.15 -4.71 0.36
CA TYR A 49 -17.67 -5.06 1.69
C TYR A 49 -18.84 -4.18 2.16
N ALA A 50 -19.02 -2.99 1.59
CA ALA A 50 -20.17 -2.11 1.84
C ALA A 50 -21.41 -2.50 1.02
N GLY A 51 -21.22 -3.24 -0.09
CA GLY A 51 -22.31 -3.72 -0.93
C GLY A 51 -23.30 -4.63 -0.19
N ASN A 52 -24.50 -4.75 -0.74
CA ASN A 52 -25.59 -5.57 -0.19
C ASN A 52 -25.39 -7.06 -0.54
N SER A 53 -24.22 -7.59 -0.23
CA SER A 53 -23.80 -8.97 -0.49
C SER A 53 -23.73 -9.75 0.82
N SER A 54 -23.76 -11.09 0.75
CA SER A 54 -23.67 -11.99 1.93
C SER A 54 -22.40 -11.80 2.78
N GLN A 55 -21.41 -11.04 2.28
CA GLN A 55 -20.16 -10.69 2.95
C GLN A 55 -20.16 -9.26 3.57
N HIS A 56 -21.32 -8.60 3.65
CA HIS A 56 -21.41 -7.27 4.22
C HIS A 56 -20.82 -7.22 5.64
N SER A 57 -19.76 -6.43 5.82
CA SER A 57 -19.09 -6.27 7.11
C SER A 57 -18.58 -4.85 7.25
N LEU A 58 -19.29 -4.06 8.05
CA LEU A 58 -18.88 -2.71 8.43
C LEU A 58 -17.48 -2.67 9.05
N LEU A 59 -17.09 -3.74 9.74
CA LEU A 59 -15.77 -3.88 10.35
C LEU A 59 -14.68 -3.94 9.26
N ASN A 60 -14.88 -4.73 8.20
CA ASN A 60 -13.91 -4.83 7.11
C ASN A 60 -13.80 -3.53 6.31
N VAL A 61 -14.92 -2.82 6.12
CA VAL A 61 -14.94 -1.47 5.51
C VAL A 61 -14.13 -0.49 6.37
N PHE A 62 -14.34 -0.51 7.69
CA PHE A 62 -13.58 0.34 8.61
C PHE A 62 -12.08 0.03 8.57
N LEU A 63 -11.70 -1.25 8.59
CA LEU A 63 -10.31 -1.68 8.47
C LEU A 63 -9.66 -1.26 7.15
N ALA A 64 -10.37 -1.38 6.03
CA ALA A 64 -9.89 -0.92 4.73
C ALA A 64 -9.70 0.60 4.71
N GLY A 65 -10.61 1.36 5.34
CA GLY A 65 -10.48 2.80 5.53
C GLY A 65 -9.24 3.17 6.36
N VAL A 66 -9.02 2.50 7.49
CA VAL A 66 -7.81 2.69 8.31
C VAL A 66 -6.54 2.35 7.53
N GLY A 67 -6.54 1.25 6.76
CA GLY A 67 -5.43 0.87 5.88
C GLY A 67 -5.13 1.92 4.81
N MET A 68 -6.17 2.51 4.22
CA MET A 68 -6.03 3.61 3.25
C MET A 68 -5.40 4.84 3.90
N ILE A 69 -5.89 5.26 5.07
CA ILE A 69 -5.35 6.41 5.81
C ILE A 69 -3.88 6.16 6.18
N ALA A 70 -3.56 4.97 6.69
CA ALA A 70 -2.20 4.60 7.03
C ALA A 70 -1.27 4.63 5.81
N SER A 71 -1.72 4.10 4.66
CA SER A 71 -0.98 4.12 3.39
C SER A 71 -0.62 5.55 2.98
N VAL A 72 -1.60 6.46 2.96
CA VAL A 72 -1.39 7.86 2.58
C VAL A 72 -0.46 8.58 3.56
N MET A 73 -0.64 8.35 4.87
CA MET A 73 0.21 8.94 5.89
C MET A 73 1.66 8.44 5.83
N VAL A 74 1.91 7.17 5.51
CA VAL A 74 3.26 6.64 5.28
C VAL A 74 3.94 7.36 4.12
N SER A 75 3.25 7.55 2.99
CA SER A 75 3.81 8.31 1.85
C SER A 75 4.03 9.78 2.17
N TYR A 76 3.10 10.42 2.88
CA TYR A 76 3.21 11.83 3.28
C TYR A 76 4.38 12.07 4.25
N THR A 77 4.48 11.26 5.30
CA THR A 77 5.57 11.38 6.30
C THR A 77 6.94 11.21 5.67
N THR A 78 7.06 10.36 4.66
CA THR A 78 8.32 10.15 3.92
C THR A 78 8.66 11.36 3.05
N ALA A 79 7.70 11.85 2.26
CA ALA A 79 7.92 13.04 1.44
C ALA A 79 8.23 14.28 2.31
N ARG A 80 7.60 14.40 3.48
CA ARG A 80 7.84 15.47 4.44
C ARG A 80 9.21 15.33 5.11
N SER A 81 9.62 14.12 5.49
CA SER A 81 10.94 13.91 6.09
C SER A 81 12.05 14.19 5.08
N GLU A 82 11.89 13.78 3.82
CA GLU A 82 12.85 14.06 2.74
C GLU A 82 12.97 15.56 2.47
N GLY A 83 11.85 16.29 2.50
CA GLY A 83 11.85 17.76 2.41
C GLY A 83 12.54 18.46 3.58
N LEU A 84 12.70 17.76 4.71
CA LEU A 84 13.41 18.24 5.91
C LEU A 84 14.82 17.64 6.03
N GLY A 85 15.32 16.95 4.99
CA GLY A 85 16.68 16.39 4.96
C GLY A 85 16.85 15.00 5.57
N VAL A 86 15.76 14.35 6.01
CA VAL A 86 15.78 13.01 6.63
C VAL A 86 15.17 11.98 5.68
N LYS A 87 16.00 11.05 5.18
CA LYS A 87 15.52 9.94 4.35
C LYS A 87 14.93 8.83 5.21
N ALA A 88 13.61 8.70 5.20
CA ALA A 88 12.88 7.68 5.97
C ALA A 88 12.60 6.43 5.13
N ASN A 89 13.65 5.67 4.78
CA ASN A 89 13.52 4.49 3.91
C ASN A 89 13.31 3.18 4.69
N VAL A 90 12.46 3.21 5.72
CA VAL A 90 12.30 2.11 6.68
C VAL A 90 10.83 1.75 6.81
N GLY A 91 10.52 0.45 6.82
CA GLY A 91 9.16 -0.08 6.92
C GLY A 91 9.09 -1.53 6.44
N PHE A 92 8.34 -2.36 7.16
CA PHE A 92 8.25 -3.81 6.92
C PHE A 92 7.17 -4.18 5.88
N LEU A 93 6.22 -3.28 5.66
CA LEU A 93 5.08 -3.46 4.75
C LEU A 93 5.05 -2.28 3.78
N GLN A 94 5.96 -2.30 2.82
CA GLN A 94 6.02 -1.30 1.78
C GLN A 94 4.99 -1.62 0.69
N ARG A 95 5.05 -0.81 -0.37
CA ARG A 95 4.10 -0.85 -1.49
C ARG A 95 4.07 -2.21 -2.21
N PRO A 96 5.21 -2.83 -2.60
CA PRO A 96 5.18 -4.15 -3.23
C PRO A 96 4.66 -5.24 -2.31
N GLU A 97 4.97 -5.24 -1.01
CA GLU A 97 4.47 -6.28 -0.10
C GLU A 97 2.95 -6.22 0.07
N ARG A 98 2.35 -5.02 0.11
CA ARG A 98 0.88 -4.89 0.16
C ARG A 98 0.21 -5.46 -1.08
N VAL A 99 0.74 -5.14 -2.27
CA VAL A 99 0.18 -5.60 -3.54
C VAL A 99 0.32 -7.12 -3.65
N VAL A 100 1.46 -7.69 -3.26
CA VAL A 100 1.69 -9.13 -3.21
C VAL A 100 0.71 -9.82 -2.26
N LEU A 101 0.52 -9.28 -1.05
CA LEU A 101 -0.45 -9.80 -0.09
C LEU A 101 -1.88 -9.78 -0.64
N LEU A 102 -2.28 -8.69 -1.28
CA LEU A 102 -3.58 -8.55 -1.96
C LEU A 102 -3.75 -9.59 -3.07
N ILE A 103 -2.74 -9.79 -3.91
CA ILE A 103 -2.76 -10.78 -4.99
C ILE A 103 -2.84 -12.20 -4.41
N ILE A 104 -2.08 -12.52 -3.36
CA ILE A 104 -2.15 -13.81 -2.68
C ILE A 104 -3.54 -14.02 -2.08
N GLY A 105 -4.12 -13.02 -1.43
CA GLY A 105 -5.49 -13.08 -0.91
C GLY A 105 -6.53 -13.31 -2.00
N ALA A 106 -6.41 -12.62 -3.13
CA ALA A 106 -7.30 -12.78 -4.27
C ALA A 106 -7.18 -14.15 -4.94
N LEU A 107 -5.95 -14.66 -5.13
CA LEU A 107 -5.71 -15.95 -5.79
C LEU A 107 -5.97 -17.17 -4.88
N SER A 108 -5.80 -17.00 -3.57
CA SER A 108 -6.06 -18.07 -2.59
C SER A 108 -7.53 -18.19 -2.20
N THR A 109 -8.39 -17.27 -2.66
CA THR A 109 -9.83 -17.35 -2.44
C THR A 109 -10.47 -18.11 -3.60
N TRP A 110 -10.87 -19.37 -3.33
CA TRP A 110 -11.46 -20.27 -4.33
C TRP A 110 -12.99 -20.17 -4.43
N ASP A 111 -13.68 -19.78 -3.34
CA ASP A 111 -15.12 -19.53 -3.33
C ASP A 111 -15.44 -18.23 -2.59
N TRP A 112 -15.84 -17.22 -3.37
CA TRP A 112 -16.28 -15.90 -2.87
C TRP A 112 -17.64 -15.96 -2.16
N ASN A 113 -18.29 -17.11 -2.02
CA ASN A 113 -19.58 -17.23 -1.31
C ASN A 113 -19.47 -18.06 -0.02
N SER A 114 -18.30 -18.63 0.27
CA SER A 114 -18.10 -19.46 1.46
C SER A 114 -17.53 -18.64 2.62
N ASN A 115 -18.17 -18.72 3.80
CA ASN A 115 -17.67 -18.14 5.06
C ASN A 115 -16.66 -19.06 5.77
N ASN A 116 -16.21 -20.15 5.13
CA ASN A 116 -15.30 -21.11 5.73
C ASN A 116 -13.85 -20.59 5.73
N PHE A 117 -13.20 -20.72 6.89
CA PHE A 117 -11.82 -20.28 7.19
C PHE A 117 -10.77 -20.76 6.17
N PHE A 118 -10.95 -21.94 5.57
CA PHE A 118 -10.01 -22.52 4.60
C PHE A 118 -10.27 -22.10 3.15
N VAL A 119 -11.47 -21.60 2.84
CA VAL A 119 -11.95 -21.38 1.47
C VAL A 119 -11.99 -19.89 1.10
N ASN A 120 -12.23 -19.01 2.09
CA ASN A 120 -12.17 -17.57 1.93
C ASN A 120 -11.07 -16.97 2.83
N ARG A 121 -9.91 -16.67 2.21
CA ARG A 121 -8.73 -16.11 2.89
C ARG A 121 -8.64 -14.59 2.78
N MET A 122 -9.57 -13.96 2.05
CA MET A 122 -9.57 -12.52 1.78
C MET A 122 -9.74 -11.67 3.06
N PRO A 123 -10.64 -12.01 4.00
CA PRO A 123 -10.79 -11.25 5.25
C PRO A 123 -9.52 -11.24 6.10
N GLN A 124 -8.79 -12.36 6.17
CA GLN A 124 -7.55 -12.50 6.93
C GLN A 124 -6.45 -11.65 6.31
N VAL A 125 -6.33 -11.64 4.98
CA VAL A 125 -5.38 -10.78 4.27
C VAL A 125 -5.69 -9.31 4.51
N LEU A 126 -6.96 -8.92 4.56
CA LEU A 126 -7.35 -7.54 4.91
C LEU A 126 -6.98 -7.18 6.34
N TRP A 127 -7.17 -8.09 7.30
CA TRP A 127 -6.72 -7.89 8.67
C TRP A 127 -5.20 -7.72 8.75
N VAL A 128 -4.43 -8.58 8.09
CA VAL A 128 -2.97 -8.50 8.04
C VAL A 128 -2.52 -7.20 7.37
N LEU A 129 -3.18 -6.79 6.28
CA LEU A 129 -2.89 -5.54 5.58
C LEU A 129 -3.22 -4.32 6.45
N ALA A 130 -4.37 -4.29 7.11
CA ALA A 130 -4.78 -3.17 7.95
C ALA A 130 -3.84 -3.04 9.16
N VAL A 131 -3.64 -4.12 9.92
CA VAL A 131 -2.77 -4.13 11.10
C VAL A 131 -1.33 -3.86 10.72
N GLY A 132 -0.83 -4.51 9.67
CA GLY A 132 0.54 -4.35 9.22
C GLY A 132 0.84 -2.97 8.61
N SER A 133 -0.14 -2.33 7.96
CA SER A 133 0.00 -0.96 7.46
C SER A 133 0.08 0.05 8.62
N VAL A 134 -0.76 -0.11 9.65
CA VAL A 134 -0.71 0.72 10.86
C VAL A 134 0.61 0.50 11.61
N TRP A 135 1.04 -0.74 11.77
CA TRP A 135 2.33 -1.06 12.40
C TRP A 135 3.49 -0.39 11.65
N THR A 136 3.50 -0.47 10.32
CA THR A 136 4.53 0.14 9.48
C THR A 136 4.56 1.66 9.60
N LEU A 137 3.38 2.30 9.68
CA LEU A 137 3.26 3.73 9.95
C LEU A 137 3.92 4.10 11.28
N VAL A 138 3.57 3.41 12.37
CA VAL A 138 4.14 3.68 13.71
C VAL A 138 5.65 3.49 13.70
N HIS A 139 6.13 2.40 13.10
CA HIS A 139 7.56 2.12 13.00
C HIS A 139 8.32 3.20 12.22
N ARG A 140 7.75 3.67 11.08
CA ARG A 140 8.35 4.74 10.29
C ARG A 140 8.36 6.07 11.04
N MET A 141 7.26 6.40 11.73
CA MET A 141 7.16 7.62 12.52
C MET A 141 8.16 7.64 13.69
N TYR A 142 8.34 6.51 14.37
CA TYR A 142 9.34 6.36 15.43
C TYR A 142 10.77 6.51 14.89
N PHE A 143 11.07 5.92 13.73
CA PHE A 143 12.38 6.07 13.09
C PHE A 143 12.67 7.53 12.74
N ILE A 144 11.71 8.22 12.11
CA ILE A 144 11.82 9.64 11.76
C ILE A 144 12.10 10.48 13.01
N TRP A 145 11.33 10.26 14.09
CA TRP A 145 11.53 10.99 15.35
C TRP A 145 12.93 10.77 15.94
N LYS A 146 13.43 9.53 15.92
CA LYS A 146 14.78 9.21 16.39
C LYS A 146 15.84 9.91 15.56
N GLU A 147 15.66 10.00 14.24
CA GLU A 147 16.64 10.62 13.34
C GLU A 147 16.64 12.15 13.46
N PHE A 148 15.48 12.79 13.60
CA PHE A 148 15.39 14.22 13.92
C PHE A 148 16.07 14.56 15.24
N ARG A 149 15.86 13.74 16.29
CA ARG A 149 16.53 13.94 17.57
C ARG A 149 18.05 13.88 17.47
N LYS A 150 18.61 13.02 16.61
CA LYS A 150 20.07 12.98 16.40
C LYS A 150 20.58 14.24 15.73
N LEU A 151 19.85 14.76 14.75
CA LEU A 151 20.19 15.99 14.04
C LEU A 151 20.12 17.23 14.93
N GLU A 152 19.19 17.29 15.88
CA GLU A 152 19.11 18.39 16.86
C GLU A 152 20.23 18.34 17.90
N THR A 153 20.79 17.16 18.17
CA THR A 153 21.89 16.97 19.15
C THR A 153 23.29 17.06 18.56
N ALA A 154 23.42 17.17 17.24
CA ALA A 154 24.70 17.24 16.51
C ALA A 154 25.04 18.68 16.11
#